data_AF-A0A3G9G2Z9-F1
#
_entry.id   AF-A0A3G9G2Z9-F1
#
_cell.length_a   1.000
_cell.length_b   1.000
_cell.length_c   1.000
_cell.angle_alpha   90.00
_cell.angle_beta   90.00
_cell.angle_gamma   90.00
#
_symmetry.space_group_name_H-M   'P 1'
#
loop_
_entity.id
_entity.type
_entity.pdbx_description
1 polymer ?
#
loop_
_entity_poly.entity_id
_entity_poly.type
_entity_poly.pdbx_seq_one_letter_code
_entity_poly.pdbx_strand_id
1 'polypeptide(L)'
;MSETPTTYVDGFVCPIKVGNRDAYLKSAQVTATLFKELGALAVVENWGDDVPDGKLTSLPMAVKLEAGEVVVFSWVVWPSKEVRNIAWEKAQADPRMAEMDMPFDGKRLIYGGFQTIFTA
;
A
#
# COMPACT_ATOMS: atom_id res chain seq x y z
N MET A 1 13.64 29.46 1.03
CA MET A 1 14.09 28.08 0.78
C MET A 1 12.98 27.19 1.29
N SER A 2 12.21 26.54 0.42
CA SER A 2 11.18 25.62 0.89
C SER A 2 11.87 24.45 1.60
N GLU A 3 11.47 24.13 2.82
CA GLU A 3 11.91 22.90 3.47
C GLU A 3 11.53 21.73 2.55
N THR A 4 12.52 20.98 2.09
CA THR A 4 12.26 19.74 1.37
C THR A 4 11.44 18.84 2.30
N PRO A 5 10.31 18.28 1.84
CA PRO A 5 9.51 17.39 2.67
C PRO A 5 10.38 16.24 3.18
N THR A 6 10.47 16.08 4.50
CA THR A 6 11.30 15.04 5.14
C THR A 6 10.61 13.68 5.18
N THR A 7 9.37 13.59 4.71
CA THR A 7 8.55 12.39 4.77
C THR A 7 8.99 11.32 3.77
N TYR A 8 8.76 10.06 4.14
CA TYR A 8 9.02 8.89 3.32
C TYR A 8 7.71 8.15 3.05
N VAL A 9 7.56 7.55 1.88
CA VAL A 9 6.33 6.90 1.45
C VAL A 9 6.63 5.47 1.05
N ASP A 10 5.91 4.50 1.61
CA ASP A 10 5.77 3.19 0.96
C ASP A 10 4.57 3.26 0.01
N GLY A 11 4.76 2.90 -1.26
CA GLY A 11 3.70 2.83 -2.26
C GLY A 11 3.46 1.38 -2.70
N PHE A 12 2.20 1.03 -2.93
CA PHE A 12 1.74 -0.30 -3.29
C PHE A 12 0.73 -0.27 -4.44
N VAL A 13 0.84 -1.27 -5.32
CA VAL A 13 -0.17 -1.56 -6.35
C VAL A 13 -0.43 -3.05 -6.33
N CYS A 14 -1.66 -3.48 -6.08
CA CYS A 14 -2.00 -4.91 -6.00
C CYS A 14 -3.29 -5.25 -6.77
N PRO A 15 -3.37 -6.46 -7.35
CA PRO A 15 -4.59 -6.97 -7.96
C PRO A 15 -5.45 -7.69 -6.91
N ILE A 16 -6.74 -7.38 -6.85
CA ILE A 16 -7.69 -7.98 -5.90
C ILE A 16 -8.95 -8.43 -6.60
N LYS A 17 -9.41 -9.66 -6.33
CA LYS A 17 -10.72 -10.12 -6.83
C LYS A 17 -11.84 -9.21 -6.34
N VAL A 18 -12.77 -8.86 -7.22
CA VAL A 18 -13.90 -7.97 -6.88
C VAL A 18 -14.69 -8.47 -5.67
N GLY A 19 -14.91 -9.79 -5.59
CA GLY A 19 -15.61 -10.43 -4.46
C GLY A 19 -14.87 -10.38 -3.12
N ASN A 20 -13.60 -9.97 -3.09
CA ASN A 20 -12.77 -9.91 -1.89
C ASN A 20 -12.67 -8.51 -1.29
N ARG A 21 -13.43 -7.51 -1.79
CA ARG A 21 -13.34 -6.12 -1.31
C ARG A 21 -13.44 -5.97 0.21
N ASP A 22 -14.42 -6.62 0.83
CA ASP A 22 -14.64 -6.52 2.28
C ASP A 22 -13.55 -7.25 3.08
N ALA A 23 -13.06 -8.37 2.57
CA ALA A 23 -11.94 -9.09 3.17
C ALA A 23 -10.67 -8.21 3.13
N TYR A 24 -10.41 -7.59 1.99
CA TYR A 24 -9.29 -6.65 1.85
C TYR A 24 -9.41 -5.48 2.81
N LEU A 25 -10.59 -4.84 2.90
CA LEU A 25 -10.81 -3.71 3.78
C LEU A 25 -10.54 -4.06 5.25
N LYS A 26 -10.93 -5.26 5.69
CA LYS A 26 -10.64 -5.74 7.06
C LYS A 26 -9.14 -5.89 7.30
N SER A 27 -8.42 -6.56 6.41
CA SER A 27 -6.96 -6.73 6.51
C SER A 27 -6.24 -5.37 6.49
N ALA A 28 -6.68 -4.46 5.63
CA ALA A 28 -6.14 -3.12 5.53
C ALA A 28 -6.40 -2.28 6.79
N GLN A 29 -7.56 -2.39 7.43
CA GLN A 29 -7.86 -1.71 8.69
C GLN A 29 -6.93 -2.17 9.83
N VAL A 30 -6.70 -3.48 9.96
CA VAL A 30 -5.77 -4.02 10.97
C VAL A 30 -4.34 -3.51 10.72
N THR A 31 -3.89 -3.58 9.46
CA THR A 31 -2.56 -3.09 9.06
C THR A 31 -2.43 -1.59 9.30
N ALA A 32 -3.46 -0.82 8.97
CA ALA A 32 -3.47 0.62 9.16
C ALA A 32 -3.36 1.00 10.64
N THR A 33 -4.14 0.35 11.52
CA THR A 33 -4.04 0.57 12.97
C THR A 33 -2.63 0.27 13.48
N LEU A 34 -2.05 -0.86 13.09
CA LEU A 34 -0.69 -1.25 13.48
C LEU A 34 0.35 -0.23 12.99
N PHE A 35 0.32 0.17 11.72
CA PHE A 35 1.28 1.15 11.21
C PHE A 35 1.12 2.53 11.85
N LYS A 36 -0.11 2.95 12.17
CA LYS A 36 -0.36 4.19 12.92
C LYS A 36 0.22 4.12 14.34
N GLU A 37 0.07 3.01 15.05
CA GLU A 37 0.73 2.77 16.35
C GLU A 37 2.26 2.85 16.26
N LEU A 38 2.81 2.41 15.12
CA LEU A 38 4.25 2.40 14.85
C LEU A 38 4.81 3.69 14.25
N GLY A 39 3.98 4.75 14.16
CA GLY A 39 4.43 6.10 13.78
C GLY A 39 4.15 6.51 12.35
N ALA A 40 3.34 5.75 11.58
CA ALA A 40 2.85 6.21 10.29
C ALA A 40 2.02 7.50 10.46
N LEU A 41 2.22 8.46 9.57
CA LEU A 41 1.46 9.70 9.49
C LEU A 41 0.10 9.46 8.82
N ALA A 42 0.08 8.65 7.77
CA ALA A 42 -1.14 8.27 7.06
C ALA A 42 -1.02 6.87 6.48
N VAL A 43 -2.16 6.20 6.35
CA VAL A 43 -2.32 4.93 5.62
C VAL A 43 -3.55 5.12 4.74
N VAL A 44 -3.41 4.96 3.43
CA VAL A 44 -4.46 5.26 2.47
C VAL A 44 -4.64 4.10 1.52
N GLU A 45 -5.88 3.66 1.35
CA GLU A 45 -6.27 2.50 0.56
C GLU A 45 -7.31 2.94 -0.47
N ASN A 46 -7.04 2.72 -1.76
CA ASN A 46 -7.90 3.19 -2.84
C ASN A 46 -8.31 2.01 -3.73
N TRP A 47 -9.61 1.80 -3.86
CA TRP A 47 -10.19 0.80 -4.74
C TRP A 47 -10.29 1.36 -6.16
N GLY A 48 -9.83 0.61 -7.17
CA GLY A 48 -9.93 1.01 -8.56
C GLY A 48 -11.38 1.26 -8.97
N ASP A 49 -11.63 2.46 -9.49
CA ASP A 49 -12.95 2.92 -9.95
C ASP A 49 -12.87 3.27 -11.45
N ASP A 50 -12.10 4.29 -11.80
CA ASP A 50 -11.79 4.68 -13.20
C ASP A 50 -10.29 4.48 -13.49
N VAL A 51 -9.90 3.23 -13.81
CA VAL A 51 -8.51 2.85 -14.07
C VAL A 51 -8.36 2.45 -15.53
N PRO A 52 -7.84 3.33 -16.41
CA PRO A 52 -7.82 3.07 -17.85
C PRO A 52 -6.77 2.03 -18.23
N ASP A 53 -7.10 1.25 -19.26
CA ASP A 53 -6.13 0.44 -19.97
C ASP A 53 -5.21 1.30 -20.84
N GLY A 54 -4.00 0.79 -21.07
CA GLY A 54 -2.98 1.44 -21.87
C GLY A 54 -2.44 0.52 -22.96
N LYS A 55 -1.79 1.11 -23.98
CA LYS A 55 -1.17 0.35 -25.07
C LYS A 55 0.26 -0.09 -24.77
N LEU A 56 0.99 0.71 -23.98
CA LEU A 56 2.38 0.44 -23.61
C LEU A 56 2.50 0.06 -22.14
N THR A 57 1.82 0.80 -21.27
CA THR A 57 1.76 0.56 -19.83
C THR A 57 0.43 1.05 -19.28
N SER A 58 0.00 0.46 -18.17
CA SER A 58 -1.13 0.88 -17.35
C SER A 58 -1.00 0.25 -15.96
N LEU A 59 -1.79 0.70 -14.98
CA LEU A 59 -1.83 0.03 -13.67
C LEU A 59 -2.29 -1.44 -13.79
N PRO A 60 -3.35 -1.78 -14.57
CA PRO A 60 -3.70 -3.18 -14.84
C PRO A 60 -2.55 -4.00 -15.42
N MET A 61 -1.81 -3.45 -16.39
CA MET A 61 -0.64 -4.12 -16.96
C MET A 61 0.49 -4.31 -15.93
N ALA A 62 0.71 -3.32 -15.06
CA ALA A 62 1.77 -3.35 -14.06
C ALA A 62 1.61 -4.55 -13.11
N VAL A 63 0.38 -4.78 -12.63
CA VAL A 63 0.08 -5.91 -11.74
C VAL A 63 -0.37 -7.17 -12.46
N LYS A 64 -0.31 -7.22 -13.80
CA LYS A 64 -0.83 -8.33 -14.62
C LYS A 64 -2.25 -8.72 -14.18
N LEU A 65 -3.14 -7.74 -14.21
CA LEU A 65 -4.52 -7.86 -13.73
C LEU A 65 -5.26 -8.95 -14.52
N GLU A 66 -5.94 -9.85 -13.80
CA GLU A 66 -6.77 -10.91 -14.39
C GLU A 66 -8.25 -10.50 -14.43
N ALA A 67 -9.04 -11.24 -15.21
CA ALA A 67 -10.48 -11.02 -15.28
C ALA A 67 -11.14 -11.20 -13.91
N GLY A 68 -11.99 -10.26 -13.51
CA GLY A 68 -12.65 -10.28 -12.20
C GLY A 68 -11.80 -9.70 -11.06
N GLU A 69 -10.67 -9.11 -11.37
CA GLU A 69 -9.85 -8.35 -10.42
C GLU A 69 -9.95 -6.83 -10.67
N VAL A 70 -9.60 -6.07 -9.64
CA VAL A 70 -9.39 -4.63 -9.68
C VAL A 70 -7.98 -4.30 -9.19
N VAL A 71 -7.49 -3.13 -9.58
CA VAL A 71 -6.29 -2.56 -8.98
C VAL A 71 -6.68 -1.91 -7.65
N VAL A 72 -5.90 -2.18 -6.61
CA VAL A 72 -5.81 -1.30 -5.44
C VAL A 72 -4.51 -0.52 -5.51
N PHE A 73 -4.61 0.79 -5.31
CA PHE A 73 -3.48 1.70 -5.16
C PHE A 73 -3.45 2.21 -3.73
N SER A 74 -2.35 2.02 -3.02
CA SER A 74 -2.26 2.38 -1.61
C SER A 74 -0.89 2.88 -1.23
N TRP A 75 -0.84 3.60 -0.11
CA TRP A 75 0.42 4.11 0.41
C TRP A 75 0.39 4.32 1.92
N VAL A 76 1.58 4.29 2.52
CA VAL A 76 1.82 4.66 3.92
C VAL A 76 2.80 5.82 3.94
N VAL A 77 2.44 6.90 4.63
CA VAL A 77 3.30 8.07 4.82
C VAL A 77 3.98 7.96 6.17
N TRP A 78 5.30 8.15 6.18
CA TRP A 78 6.16 8.06 7.36
C TRP A 78 6.88 9.39 7.61
N PRO A 79 7.24 9.70 8.87
CA PRO A 79 8.02 10.88 9.19
C PRO A 79 9.43 10.86 8.57
N SER A 80 10.03 9.68 8.43
CA SER A 80 11.33 9.46 7.80
C SER A 80 11.51 7.99 7.39
N LYS A 81 12.57 7.70 6.61
CA LYS A 81 12.93 6.33 6.22
C LYS A 81 13.34 5.47 7.42
N GLU A 82 13.99 6.07 8.41
CA GLU A 82 14.43 5.41 9.64
C GLU A 82 13.22 4.93 10.46
N VAL A 83 12.22 5.80 10.66
CA VAL A 83 10.97 5.43 11.33
C VAL A 83 10.26 4.32 10.56
N ARG A 84 10.16 4.45 9.24
CA ARG A 84 9.59 3.43 8.36
C ARG A 84 10.26 2.07 8.54
N ASN A 85 11.59 2.01 8.57
CA ASN A 85 12.31 0.75 8.69
C ASN A 85 12.09 0.07 10.04
N ILE A 86 12.15 0.84 11.14
CA ILE A 86 11.87 0.32 12.49
C ILE A 86 10.43 -0.16 12.58
N ALA A 87 9.47 0.57 11.99
CA ALA A 87 8.07 0.18 11.97
C ALA A 87 7.86 -1.14 11.22
N TRP A 88 8.49 -1.32 10.05
CA TRP A 88 8.38 -2.58 9.29
C TRP A 88 8.94 -3.77 10.05
N GLU A 89 10.09 -3.63 10.70
CA GLU A 89 10.68 -4.70 11.53
C GLU A 89 9.73 -5.12 12.66
N LYS A 90 9.14 -4.13 13.36
CA LYS A 90 8.17 -4.38 14.42
C LYS A 90 6.87 -5.00 13.89
N ALA A 91 6.36 -4.50 12.77
CA ALA A 91 5.13 -5.01 12.17
C ALA A 91 5.28 -6.47 11.73
N GLN A 92 6.42 -6.84 11.13
CA GLN A 92 6.68 -8.23 10.73
C GLN A 92 6.74 -9.19 11.93
N ALA A 93 7.14 -8.70 13.10
CA ALA A 93 7.14 -9.47 14.35
C ALA A 93 5.80 -9.45 15.11
N ASP A 94 4.83 -8.63 14.68
CA ASP A 94 3.55 -8.49 15.35
C ASP A 94 2.62 -9.67 14.99
N PRO A 95 2.05 -10.39 15.98
CA PRO A 95 1.15 -11.52 15.72
C PRO A 95 -0.05 -11.17 14.83
N ARG A 96 -0.52 -9.92 14.89
CA ARG A 96 -1.63 -9.43 14.05
C ARG A 96 -1.34 -9.56 12.56
N MET A 97 -0.06 -9.48 12.16
CA MET A 97 0.35 -9.66 10.76
C MET A 97 0.44 -11.13 10.37
N ALA A 98 0.84 -12.02 11.27
CA ALA A 98 0.94 -13.45 11.01
C ALA A 98 -0.44 -14.12 10.86
N GLU A 99 -1.43 -13.62 11.58
CA GLU A 99 -2.82 -14.12 11.56
C GLU A 99 -3.67 -13.49 10.44
N MET A 100 -3.14 -12.49 9.74
CA MET A 100 -3.86 -11.76 8.71
C MET A 100 -3.98 -12.57 7.42
N ASP A 101 -5.21 -12.73 6.94
CA ASP A 101 -5.41 -13.23 5.59
C ASP A 101 -5.05 -12.15 4.57
N MET A 102 -4.31 -12.54 3.52
CA MET A 102 -3.93 -11.67 2.41
C MET A 102 -4.80 -11.99 1.20
N PRO A 103 -5.90 -11.25 0.97
CA PRO A 103 -6.89 -11.60 -0.04
C PRO A 103 -6.46 -11.17 -1.46
N PHE A 104 -5.15 -11.12 -1.72
CA PHE A 104 -4.53 -10.75 -3.00
C PHE A 104 -3.30 -11.62 -3.30
N ASP A 105 -2.90 -11.68 -4.56
CA ASP A 105 -1.71 -12.43 -4.98
C ASP A 105 -0.42 -11.61 -4.72
N GLY A 106 0.28 -11.94 -3.63
CA GLY A 106 1.53 -11.29 -3.25
C GLY A 106 2.65 -11.36 -4.31
N LYS A 107 2.59 -12.27 -5.30
CA LYS A 107 3.57 -12.34 -6.38
C LYS A 107 3.41 -11.21 -7.42
N ARG A 108 2.21 -10.64 -7.50
CA ARG A 108 1.85 -9.56 -8.42
C ARG A 108 1.77 -8.19 -7.74
N LEU A 109 1.98 -8.16 -6.42
CA LEU A 109 2.16 -6.92 -5.66
C LEU A 109 3.40 -6.17 -6.16
N ILE A 110 3.22 -4.92 -6.56
CA ILE A 110 4.30 -3.96 -6.73
C ILE A 110 4.41 -3.15 -5.45
N TYR A 111 5.62 -3.03 -4.91
CA TYR A 111 5.88 -2.18 -3.75
C TYR A 111 7.22 -1.44 -3.87
N GLY A 112 7.33 -0.29 -3.21
CA GLY A 112 8.57 0.48 -3.18
C GLY A 112 8.54 1.60 -2.14
N GLY A 113 9.72 2.02 -1.70
CA GLY A 113 9.90 3.16 -0.80
C GLY A 113 10.39 4.39 -1.54
N PHE A 114 9.78 5.54 -1.29
CA PHE A 114 9.98 6.79 -2.02
C PHE A 114 10.23 7.95 -1.05
N GLN A 115 11.16 8.83 -1.40
CA GLN A 115 11.32 10.10 -0.69
C GLN A 115 10.36 11.13 -1.27
N THR A 116 9.62 11.83 -0.43
CA THR A 116 8.76 12.93 -0.88
C THR A 116 9.63 14.11 -1.32
N ILE A 117 9.48 14.52 -2.58
CA ILE A 117 10.19 15.69 -3.13
C ILE A 117 9.33 16.96 -3.19
N PHE A 118 8.01 16.81 -3.09
CA PHE A 118 7.05 17.90 -3.16
C PHE A 118 5.73 17.52 -2.47
N THR A 119 5.14 18.47 -1.75
CA THR A 119 3.75 18.45 -1.26
C THR A 119 3.23 19.90 -1.27
N ALA A 120 1.95 20.12 -1.59
CA ALA A 120 1.32 21.43 -1.64
C ALA A 120 0.46 21.71 -0.40
#